data_AF-A0A383R9K6-F1
#
_entry.id   AF-A0A383R9K6-F1
#
_cell.length_a   1.000
_cell.length_b   1.000
_cell.length_c   1.000
_cell.angle_alpha   90.00
_cell.angle_beta   90.00
_cell.angle_gamma   90.00
#
_symmetry.space_group_name_H-M   'P 1'
#
loop_
_entity.id
_entity.type
_entity.pdbx_description
1 polymer ?
#
loop_
_entity_poly.entity_id
_entity_poly.type
_entity_poly.pdbx_seq_one_letter_code
_entity_poly.pdbx_strand_id
1 'polypeptide(L)'
;MKTGMSVNRKDEVACIEEYVRVYNSFDIKGMVELLHPDIVFRNVANGEVTIETHGIEPFQQLAQQSAGLFSSRRQTILQDIESDGSIEVNIDYEGTLAVDLPND
;
A
#
# COMPACT_ATOMS: atom_id res chain seq x y z
N MET A 1 -15.88 27.57 -9.23
CA MET A 1 -16.71 26.35 -9.30
C MET A 1 -15.84 25.22 -9.86
N LYS A 2 -15.45 24.26 -9.03
CA LYS A 2 -15.08 22.91 -9.45
C LYS A 2 -15.79 21.97 -8.47
N THR A 3 -16.87 21.38 -8.96
CA THR A 3 -17.61 20.32 -8.28
C THR A 3 -16.63 19.17 -8.07
N GLY A 4 -16.19 18.96 -6.82
CA GLY A 4 -15.48 17.75 -6.46
C GLY A 4 -16.42 16.59 -6.70
N MET A 5 -16.04 15.65 -7.57
CA MET A 5 -16.72 14.36 -7.67
C MET A 5 -16.77 13.76 -6.27
N SER A 6 -17.96 13.60 -5.70
CA SER A 6 -18.11 12.77 -4.51
C SER A 6 -17.83 11.34 -4.95
N VAL A 7 -16.60 10.87 -4.73
CA VAL A 7 -16.30 9.44 -4.84
C VAL A 7 -17.14 8.74 -3.77
N ASN A 8 -17.79 7.65 -4.15
CA ASN A 8 -18.63 6.88 -3.23
C ASN A 8 -17.71 6.01 -2.36
N ARG A 9 -17.97 5.91 -1.05
CA ARG A 9 -17.22 5.04 -0.12
C ARG A 9 -17.02 3.62 -0.67
N LYS A 10 -18.03 3.06 -1.33
CA LYS A 10 -17.93 1.72 -1.93
C LYS A 10 -16.82 1.64 -2.97
N ASP A 11 -16.59 2.71 -3.71
CA ASP A 11 -15.56 2.78 -4.75
C ASP A 11 -14.17 2.96 -4.12
N GLU A 12 -14.06 3.69 -2.99
CA GLU A 12 -12.81 3.86 -2.24
C GLU A 12 -12.32 2.54 -1.62
N VAL A 13 -13.22 1.82 -0.94
CA VAL A 13 -12.91 0.51 -0.35
C VAL A 13 -12.58 -0.50 -1.43
N ALA A 14 -13.32 -0.52 -2.55
CA ALA A 14 -13.02 -1.41 -3.67
C ALA A 14 -11.63 -1.14 -4.28
N CYS A 15 -11.17 0.11 -4.32
CA CYS A 15 -9.82 0.45 -4.77
C CYS A 15 -8.76 -0.14 -3.83
N ILE A 16 -8.98 -0.07 -2.52
CA ILE A 16 -8.07 -0.64 -1.52
C ILE A 16 -8.03 -2.16 -1.59
N GLU A 17 -9.20 -2.81 -1.72
CA GLU A 17 -9.31 -4.27 -1.90
C GLU A 17 -8.53 -4.74 -3.13
N GLU A 18 -8.69 -4.02 -4.25
CA GLU A 18 -7.97 -4.32 -5.49
C GLU A 18 -6.46 -4.10 -5.33
N TYR A 19 -6.04 -3.03 -4.65
CA TYR A 19 -4.64 -2.78 -4.34
C TYR A 19 -4.03 -3.90 -3.49
N VAL A 20 -4.74 -4.35 -2.44
CA VAL A 20 -4.31 -5.48 -1.60
C VAL A 20 -4.24 -6.78 -2.41
N ARG A 21 -5.19 -7.02 -3.33
CA ARG A 21 -5.18 -8.19 -4.21
C ARG A 21 -3.92 -8.22 -5.08
N VAL A 22 -3.58 -7.13 -5.75
CA VAL A 22 -2.37 -7.07 -6.61
C VAL A 22 -1.09 -7.11 -5.77
N TYR A 23 -1.06 -6.47 -4.60
CA TYR A 23 0.05 -6.57 -3.64
C TYR A 23 0.35 -8.03 -3.27
N ASN A 24 -0.68 -8.78 -2.88
CA ASN A 24 -0.57 -10.19 -2.48
C ASN A 24 -0.08 -11.09 -3.62
N SER A 25 -0.34 -10.72 -4.87
CA SER A 25 0.11 -11.46 -6.06
C SER A 25 1.51 -11.08 -6.55
N PHE A 26 2.23 -10.20 -5.84
CA PHE A 26 3.50 -9.62 -6.28
C PHE A 26 3.41 -8.83 -7.61
N ASP A 27 2.21 -8.38 -8.00
CA ASP A 27 2.00 -7.59 -9.21
C ASP A 27 2.27 -6.10 -8.95
N ILE A 28 3.56 -5.72 -9.02
CA ILE A 28 4.00 -4.34 -8.79
C ILE A 28 3.45 -3.38 -9.85
N LYS A 29 3.29 -3.84 -11.09
CA LYS A 29 2.72 -3.03 -12.17
C LYS A 29 1.25 -2.73 -11.88
N GLY A 30 0.48 -3.76 -11.51
CA GLY A 30 -0.92 -3.61 -11.10
C GLY A 30 -1.08 -2.70 -9.88
N MET A 31 -0.19 -2.78 -8.89
CA MET A 31 -0.18 -1.84 -7.75
C MET A 31 -0.04 -0.39 -8.21
N VAL A 32 0.94 -0.12 -9.09
CA VAL A 32 1.26 1.23 -9.56
C VAL A 32 0.13 1.84 -10.39
N GLU A 33 -0.57 1.04 -11.19
CA GLU A 33 -1.68 1.51 -12.04
C GLU A 33 -2.90 2.03 -11.24
N LEU A 34 -3.03 1.63 -9.97
CA LEU A 34 -4.11 2.05 -9.08
C LEU A 34 -3.82 3.37 -8.34
N LEU A 35 -2.59 3.88 -8.42
CA LEU A 35 -2.14 5.01 -7.63
C LEU A 35 -2.10 6.30 -8.46
N HIS A 36 -2.32 7.43 -7.79
CA HIS A 36 -2.14 8.74 -8.40
C HIS A 36 -0.65 8.97 -8.76
N PRO A 37 -0.32 9.61 -9.90
CA PRO A 37 1.07 9.87 -10.30
C PRO A 37 1.90 10.62 -9.23
N ASP A 38 1.24 11.50 -8.48
CA ASP A 38 1.83 12.31 -7.40
C ASP A 38 1.65 11.69 -6.01
N ILE A 39 1.56 10.35 -5.90
CA ILE A 39 1.38 9.69 -4.60
C ILE A 39 2.48 10.04 -3.59
N VAL A 40 2.09 10.24 -2.33
CA VAL A 40 3.00 10.26 -1.19
C VAL A 40 2.81 8.98 -0.39
N PHE A 41 3.84 8.15 -0.33
CA PHE A 41 3.85 6.95 0.51
C PHE A 41 4.71 7.19 1.74
N ARG A 42 4.23 6.70 2.90
CA ARG A 42 4.96 6.76 4.18
C ARG A 42 4.89 5.41 4.89
N ASN A 43 6.03 4.95 5.39
CA ASN A 43 6.08 3.96 6.45
C ASN A 43 6.26 4.69 7.78
N VAL A 44 5.34 4.49 8.71
CA VAL A 44 5.38 5.09 10.05
C VAL A 44 5.49 3.98 11.09
N ALA A 45 6.53 4.04 11.91
CA ALA A 45 6.75 3.10 13.01
C ALA A 45 7.04 3.87 14.29
N ASN A 46 6.39 3.50 15.39
CA ASN A 46 6.53 4.18 16.69
C ASN A 46 6.30 5.71 16.64
N GLY A 47 5.42 6.17 15.73
CA GLY A 47 5.13 7.59 15.53
C GLY A 47 6.14 8.36 14.67
N GLU A 48 7.16 7.69 14.15
CA GLU A 48 8.18 8.29 13.29
C GLU A 48 8.06 7.80 11.84
N VAL A 49 8.21 8.71 10.89
CA VAL A 49 8.29 8.36 9.47
C VAL A 49 9.68 7.76 9.21
N THR A 50 9.73 6.47 8.94
CA THR A 50 10.99 5.74 8.66
C THR A 50 11.34 5.73 7.18
N ILE A 51 10.33 5.77 6.31
CA ILE A 51 10.48 5.83 4.86
C ILE A 51 9.41 6.76 4.30
N GLU A 52 9.78 7.63 3.35
CA GLU A 52 8.85 8.46 2.59
C GLU A 52 9.27 8.49 1.11
N THR A 53 8.31 8.38 0.19
CA THR A 53 8.54 8.55 -1.25
C THR A 53 7.50 9.49 -1.85
N HIS A 54 7.92 10.26 -2.84
CA HIS A 54 7.07 11.22 -3.57
C HIS A 54 7.04 10.86 -5.06
N GLY A 55 5.85 10.64 -5.57
CA GLY A 55 5.60 10.25 -6.95
C GLY A 55 5.67 8.75 -7.19
N ILE A 56 5.18 8.36 -8.37
CA ILE A 56 4.99 6.94 -8.71
C ILE A 56 6.30 6.19 -8.96
N GLU A 57 7.30 6.83 -9.56
CA GLU A 57 8.57 6.16 -9.88
C GLU A 57 9.37 5.78 -8.63
N PRO A 58 9.57 6.67 -7.63
CA PRO A 58 10.25 6.28 -6.40
C PRO A 58 9.47 5.22 -5.60
N PHE A 59 8.14 5.31 -5.58
CA PHE A 59 7.30 4.28 -4.97
C PHE A 59 7.48 2.92 -5.64
N GLN A 60 7.47 2.86 -6.97
CA GLN A 60 7.64 1.62 -7.72
C GLN A 60 9.00 0.96 -7.42
N GLN A 61 10.07 1.74 -7.35
CA GLN A 61 11.41 1.23 -7.01
C GLN A 61 11.42 0.62 -5.60
N LEU A 62 10.84 1.33 -4.62
CA LEU A 62 10.69 0.82 -3.26
C LEU A 62 9.88 -0.48 -3.23
N ALA A 63 8.72 -0.51 -3.88
CA ALA A 63 7.85 -1.68 -3.92
C ALA A 63 8.54 -2.90 -4.54
N GLN A 64 9.34 -2.71 -5.60
CA GLN A 64 10.11 -3.76 -6.25
C GLN A 64 11.22 -4.32 -5.35
N GLN A 65 11.94 -3.43 -4.65
CA GLN A 65 12.97 -3.83 -3.68
C GLN A 65 12.37 -4.59 -2.50
N SER A 66 11.31 -4.06 -1.89
CA SER A 66 10.61 -4.71 -0.78
C SER A 66 10.01 -6.05 -1.19
N ALA A 67 9.45 -6.18 -2.39
CA ALA A 67 8.94 -7.45 -2.91
C ALA A 67 10.02 -8.53 -3.00
N GLY A 68 11.24 -8.17 -3.41
CA GLY A 68 12.37 -9.11 -3.50
C GLY A 68 12.82 -9.69 -2.17
N LEU A 69 12.41 -9.13 -1.03
CA LEU A 69 12.74 -9.63 0.30
C LEU A 69 11.87 -10.83 0.72
N PHE A 70 10.75 -11.09 0.04
CA PHE A 70 9.74 -12.07 0.46
C PHE A 70 9.59 -13.20 -0.56
N SER A 71 9.54 -14.44 -0.07
CA SER A 71 9.14 -15.62 -0.85
C SER A 71 7.62 -15.82 -0.82
N SER A 72 6.97 -15.31 0.22
CA SER A 72 5.52 -15.16 0.30
C SER A 72 5.16 -13.90 1.09
N ARG A 73 4.06 -13.24 0.71
CA ARG A 73 3.48 -12.12 1.46
C ARG A 73 1.96 -12.12 1.27
N ARG A 74 1.22 -11.80 2.34
CA ARG A 74 -0.22 -11.66 2.31
C ARG A 74 -0.67 -10.60 3.31
N GLN A 75 -1.46 -9.65 2.82
CA GLN A 75 -2.26 -8.72 3.59
C GLN A 75 -3.71 -9.19 3.57
N THR A 76 -4.31 -9.30 4.75
CA THR A 76 -5.74 -9.59 4.92
C THR A 76 -6.39 -8.37 5.57
N ILE A 77 -7.34 -7.73 4.89
CA ILE A 77 -8.12 -6.63 5.47
C ILE A 77 -9.05 -7.20 6.55
N LEU A 78 -8.91 -6.70 7.77
CA LEU A 78 -9.73 -7.08 8.92
C LEU A 78 -10.94 -6.15 9.08
N GLN A 79 -10.73 -4.86 8.80
CA GLN A 79 -11.72 -3.80 8.97
C GLN A 79 -11.32 -2.57 8.16
N ASP A 80 -12.31 -1.87 7.60
CA ASP A 80 -12.20 -0.50 7.10
C ASP A 80 -12.86 0.50 8.07
N ILE A 81 -12.23 1.66 8.23
CA ILE A 81 -12.67 2.74 9.11
C ILE A 81 -12.60 4.04 8.32
N GLU A 82 -13.70 4.78 8.25
CA GLU A 82 -13.67 6.13 7.72
C GLU A 82 -13.17 7.09 8.80
N SER A 83 -12.16 7.88 8.46
CA SER A 83 -11.52 8.81 9.37
C SER A 83 -11.08 10.04 8.61
N ASP A 84 -11.58 11.22 8.99
CA ASP A 84 -11.16 12.52 8.48
C ASP A 84 -11.06 12.65 6.94
N GLY A 85 -12.04 12.07 6.23
CA GLY A 85 -12.08 12.10 4.75
C GLY A 85 -11.08 11.14 4.09
N SER A 86 -10.61 10.15 4.85
CA SER A 86 -9.80 9.04 4.37
C SER A 86 -10.39 7.70 4.82
N ILE A 87 -9.94 6.62 4.19
CA ILE A 87 -10.23 5.25 4.61
C ILE A 87 -8.96 4.67 5.21
N GLU A 88 -9.05 4.23 6.45
CA GLU A 88 -8.03 3.46 7.14
C GLU A 88 -8.42 1.98 7.08
N VAL A 89 -7.46 1.10 6.82
CA VAL A 89 -7.67 -0.35 6.86
C VAL A 89 -6.74 -1.01 7.87
N ASN A 90 -7.33 -1.81 8.75
CA ASN A 90 -6.59 -2.69 9.63
C ASN A 90 -6.22 -3.95 8.87
N ILE A 91 -4.94 -4.29 8.86
CA ILE A 91 -4.39 -5.40 8.08
C ILE A 91 -3.74 -6.42 9.01
N ASP A 92 -4.09 -7.69 8.82
CA ASP A 92 -3.26 -8.81 9.27
C ASP A 92 -2.22 -9.13 8.20
N TYR A 93 -0.94 -9.11 8.57
CA TYR A 93 0.17 -9.30 7.65
C TYR A 93 0.91 -10.61 7.95
N GLU A 94 1.03 -11.44 6.92
CA GLU A 94 1.80 -12.67 6.95
C GLU A 94 2.84 -12.64 5.83
N GLY A 95 4.06 -13.08 6.12
CA GLY A 95 5.10 -13.18 5.10
C GLY A 95 6.23 -14.12 5.47
N THR A 96 6.82 -14.75 4.46
CA THR A 96 8.05 -15.54 4.58
C THR A 96 9.15 -14.81 3.83
N LEU A 97 10.29 -14.57 4.49
CA LEU A 97 11.44 -13.94 3.86
C LEU A 97 12.06 -14.88 2.82
N ALA A 98 12.53 -14.32 1.71
CA ALA A 98 13.30 -15.02 0.69
C ALA A 98 14.82 -14.92 0.92
N VAL A 99 15.21 -14.01 1.79
CA VAL A 99 16.60 -13.68 2.09
C VAL A 99 16.84 -13.80 3.60
N ASP A 100 18.03 -14.22 3.98
CA ASP A 100 18.49 -14.03 5.35
C ASP A 100 18.63 -12.52 5.57
N LEU A 101 17.83 -11.98 6.48
CA LEU A 101 18.07 -10.62 6.95
C LEU A 101 19.37 -10.62 7.74
N PRO A 102 20.18 -9.55 7.65
CA PRO A 102 21.27 -9.36 8.59
C PRO A 102 20.72 -9.50 10.01
N ASN A 103 21.30 -10.41 10.80
CA ASN A 103 21.05 -10.39 12.24
C ASN A 103 21.70 -9.11 12.75
N ASP A 104 20.88 -8.15 13.18
CA ASP A 104 21.32 -7.00 13.97
C ASP A 104 21.77 -7.45 15.37
#